data_AF-A0A917UBV0-F1
#
_entry.id   AF-A0A917UBV0-F1
#
_cell.length_a   1.000
_cell.length_b   1.000
_cell.length_c   1.000
_cell.angle_alpha   90.00
_cell.angle_beta   90.00
_cell.angle_gamma   90.00
#
_symmetry.space_group_name_H-M   'P 1'
#
loop_
_entity.id
_entity.type
_entity.pdbx_description
1 polymer ?
#
loop_
_entity_poly.entity_id
_entity_poly.type
_entity_poly.pdbx_seq_one_letter_code
_entity_poly.pdbx_strand_id
1 'polypeptide(L)'
;MTARPEITLEEVPAPQRLAPYAHALGGTVLRHGDEVATGRLILLHDPAGHEAWDGTMRFVTYVTAELEAELAADPLLPGVGWSWLTDALDGHHAAYTAIGGTVTQTLSTRFGDLAGPPAAADLEIRASWTPTDDDIQAHVHAWCALLASTAGLPPPGVTALRA
;
A
#
# COMPACT_ATOMS: atom_id res chain seq x y z
N MET A 1 -0.35 -18.25 -6.07
CA MET A 1 0.13 -18.05 -4.68
C MET A 1 -1.01 -17.39 -3.92
N THR A 2 -1.31 -17.77 -2.68
CA THR A 2 -2.43 -17.19 -1.92
C THR A 2 -1.92 -16.01 -1.08
N ALA A 3 -2.76 -15.00 -0.87
CA ALA A 3 -2.44 -13.91 0.06
C ALA A 3 -2.03 -14.47 1.44
N ARG A 4 -1.10 -13.77 2.11
CA ARG A 4 -0.65 -14.11 3.46
C ARG A 4 -1.85 -14.23 4.41
N PRO A 5 -1.83 -15.14 5.41
CA PRO A 5 -2.96 -15.31 6.32
C PRO A 5 -3.25 -14.07 7.17
N GLU A 6 -2.27 -13.18 7.36
CA GLU A 6 -2.45 -11.90 8.04
C GLU A 6 -3.22 -10.86 7.20
N ILE A 7 -3.36 -11.08 5.89
CA ILE A 7 -4.00 -10.14 4.96
C ILE A 7 -5.38 -10.65 4.60
N THR A 8 -6.40 -9.85 4.90
CA THR A 8 -7.75 -10.04 4.39
C THR A 8 -7.98 -9.13 3.20
N LEU A 9 -8.50 -9.69 2.10
CA LEU A 9 -8.86 -8.96 0.90
C LEU A 9 -10.36 -9.01 0.68
N GLU A 10 -10.95 -7.88 0.32
CA GLU A 10 -12.37 -7.78 -0.05
C GLU A 10 -12.56 -6.85 -1.24
N GLU A 11 -13.62 -7.09 -2.02
CA GLU A 11 -14.03 -6.15 -3.06
C GLU A 11 -14.72 -4.93 -2.43
N VAL A 12 -14.33 -3.73 -2.85
CA VAL A 12 -14.88 -2.47 -2.35
C VAL A 12 -15.43 -1.61 -3.50
N PRO A 13 -16.40 -0.71 -3.25
CA PRO A 13 -17.03 0.06 -4.33
C PRO A 13 -16.05 0.97 -5.08
N ALA A 14 -15.67 0.63 -6.31
CA ALA A 14 -14.71 1.40 -7.10
C ALA A 14 -15.12 2.88 -7.28
N PRO A 15 -14.13 3.81 -7.35
CA PRO A 15 -14.43 5.21 -7.59
C PRO A 15 -15.16 5.41 -8.93
N GLN A 16 -16.16 6.28 -8.91
CA GLN A 16 -16.96 6.59 -10.08
C GLN A 16 -16.29 7.66 -10.94
N ARG A 17 -16.52 7.63 -12.26
CA ARG A 17 -16.13 8.66 -13.23
C ARG A 17 -14.62 8.84 -13.50
N LEU A 18 -13.75 7.97 -12.97
CA LEU A 18 -12.31 8.01 -13.30
C LEU A 18 -11.98 7.27 -14.59
N ALA A 19 -12.78 6.26 -14.94
CA ALA A 19 -12.60 5.41 -16.11
C ALA A 19 -13.95 4.79 -16.53
N PRO A 20 -14.10 4.32 -17.79
CA PRO A 20 -15.26 3.53 -18.21
C PRO A 20 -15.42 2.23 -17.40
N TYR A 21 -14.30 1.61 -17.01
CA TYR A 21 -14.27 0.41 -16.19
C TYR A 21 -13.35 0.61 -14.99
N ALA A 22 -13.81 0.21 -13.80
CA ALA A 22 -13.02 0.26 -12.59
C ALA A 22 -13.33 -0.93 -11.69
N HIS A 23 -12.31 -1.46 -11.02
CA HIS A 23 -12.43 -2.47 -9.98
C HIS A 23 -11.56 -2.05 -8.78
N ALA A 24 -11.98 -2.38 -7.56
CA ALA A 24 -11.24 -1.99 -6.37
C ALA A 24 -11.25 -3.07 -5.30
N LEU A 25 -10.09 -3.25 -4.68
CA LEU A 25 -9.87 -4.14 -3.55
C LEU A 25 -9.54 -3.31 -2.30
N GLY A 26 -10.13 -3.69 -1.18
CA GLY A 26 -9.71 -3.31 0.16
C GLY A 26 -8.81 -4.39 0.73
N GLY A 27 -7.78 -3.98 1.48
CA GLY A 27 -6.84 -4.88 2.12
C GLY A 27 -6.62 -4.45 3.56
N THR A 28 -6.77 -5.40 4.48
CA THR A 28 -6.54 -5.17 5.91
C THR A 28 -5.52 -6.17 6.41
N VAL A 29 -4.50 -5.67 7.11
CA VAL A 29 -3.46 -6.48 7.74
C VAL A 29 -3.72 -6.57 9.23
N LEU A 30 -3.91 -7.79 9.74
CA LEU A 30 -4.15 -8.07 11.14
C LEU A 30 -2.91 -8.68 11.80
N ARG A 31 -2.48 -8.10 12.92
CA ARG A 31 -1.44 -8.65 13.79
C ARG A 31 -2.01 -8.85 15.18
N HIS A 32 -2.04 -10.11 15.63
CA HIS A 32 -2.61 -10.47 16.94
C HIS A 32 -4.07 -10.05 17.17
N GLY A 33 -4.83 -9.81 16.10
CA GLY A 33 -6.22 -9.35 16.14
C GLY A 33 -6.38 -7.84 15.97
N ASP A 34 -5.29 -7.08 16.00
CA ASP A 34 -5.28 -5.63 15.80
C ASP A 34 -4.99 -5.29 14.33
N GLU A 35 -5.68 -4.29 13.82
CA GLU A 35 -5.44 -3.72 12.50
C GLU A 35 -4.18 -2.86 12.53
N VAL A 36 -3.16 -3.26 11.76
CA VAL A 36 -1.86 -2.58 11.75
C VAL A 36 -1.57 -1.86 10.43
N ALA A 37 -2.26 -2.23 9.36
CA ALA A 37 -2.24 -1.50 8.10
C ALA A 37 -3.53 -1.75 7.33
N THR A 38 -3.96 -0.75 6.57
CA THR A 38 -5.00 -0.90 5.58
C THR A 38 -4.57 -0.33 4.25
N GLY A 39 -5.23 -0.75 3.20
CA GLY A 39 -5.07 -0.12 1.91
C GLY A 39 -6.19 -0.39 0.97
N ARG A 40 -6.10 0.29 -0.16
CA ARG A 40 -7.00 0.17 -1.28
C ARG A 40 -6.21 0.10 -2.57
N LEU A 41 -6.50 -0.88 -3.40
CA LEU A 41 -5.99 -0.97 -4.76
C LEU A 41 -7.15 -0.77 -5.73
N ILE A 42 -6.99 0.12 -6.69
CA ILE A 42 -7.97 0.41 -7.73
C ILE A 42 -7.32 0.13 -9.07
N LEU A 43 -7.96 -0.70 -9.89
CA LEU A 43 -7.65 -0.88 -11.29
C LEU A 43 -8.63 -0.06 -12.12
N LEU A 44 -8.10 0.89 -12.89
CA LEU A 44 -8.83 1.67 -13.88
C LEU A 44 -8.53 1.10 -15.28
N HIS A 45 -9.53 1.05 -16.14
CA HIS A 45 -9.36 0.61 -17.52
C HIS A 45 -10.20 1.46 -18.48
N ASP A 46 -9.53 2.02 -19.49
CA ASP A 46 -10.10 2.69 -20.65
C ASP A 46 -9.57 2.01 -21.93
N PRO A 47 -10.40 1.26 -22.67
CA PRO A 47 -9.98 0.61 -23.91
C PRO A 47 -9.50 1.57 -25.00
N ALA A 48 -9.89 2.85 -24.93
CA ALA A 48 -9.43 3.87 -25.87
C ALA A 48 -8.04 4.41 -25.50
N GLY A 49 -7.52 4.06 -24.32
CA GLY A 49 -6.30 4.62 -23.77
C GLY A 49 -6.52 5.98 -23.10
N HIS A 50 -5.64 6.32 -22.15
CA HIS A 50 -5.68 7.60 -21.46
C HIS A 50 -4.28 8.21 -21.42
N GLU A 51 -4.12 9.44 -21.93
CA GLU A 51 -2.81 10.11 -22.05
C GLU A 51 -2.07 10.19 -20.72
N ALA A 52 -2.75 10.63 -19.65
CA ALA A 52 -2.18 10.69 -18.30
C ALA A 52 -1.76 9.33 -17.70
N TRP A 53 -2.20 8.21 -18.28
CA TRP A 53 -1.81 6.87 -17.82
C TRP A 53 -0.72 6.28 -18.70
N ASP A 54 -0.43 6.85 -19.86
CA ASP A 54 0.49 6.26 -20.84
C ASP A 54 0.13 4.79 -21.16
N GLY A 55 -1.18 4.51 -21.29
CA GLY A 55 -1.70 3.16 -21.46
C GLY A 55 -3.22 3.07 -21.38
N THR A 56 -3.75 1.83 -21.43
CA THR A 56 -5.19 1.54 -21.30
C THR A 56 -5.60 1.23 -19.88
N MET A 57 -4.65 0.85 -19.00
CA MET A 57 -4.91 0.52 -17.61
C MET A 57 -4.10 1.38 -16.66
N ARG A 58 -4.60 1.56 -15.44
CA ARG A 58 -3.89 2.27 -14.37
C ARG A 58 -4.23 1.67 -13.02
N PHE A 59 -3.20 1.26 -12.28
CA PHE A 59 -3.34 0.98 -10.86
C PHE A 59 -3.20 2.26 -10.05
N VAL A 60 -4.05 2.42 -9.04
CA VAL A 60 -3.97 3.48 -8.04
C VAL A 60 -4.07 2.82 -6.67
N THR A 61 -3.16 3.15 -5.77
CA THR A 61 -3.14 2.61 -4.41
C THR A 61 -3.10 3.71 -3.37
N TYR A 62 -3.73 3.41 -2.24
CA TYR A 62 -3.63 4.12 -0.98
C TYR A 62 -3.33 3.09 0.10
N VAL A 63 -2.25 3.23 0.87
CA VAL A 63 -1.92 2.37 2.01
C VAL A 63 -1.64 3.26 3.22
N THR A 64 -2.15 2.88 4.38
CA THR A 64 -1.88 3.55 5.66
C THR A 64 -1.49 2.53 6.73
N ALA A 65 -0.61 2.91 7.63
CA ALA A 65 -0.25 2.14 8.82
C ALA A 65 0.05 3.06 10.00
N GLU A 66 -0.37 2.63 11.19
CA GLU A 66 0.08 3.24 12.44
C GLU A 66 1.52 2.79 12.73
N LEU A 67 2.37 3.73 13.12
CA LEU A 67 3.77 3.49 13.43
C LEU A 67 4.12 3.93 14.85
N GLU A 68 5.21 3.36 15.37
CA GLU A 68 5.88 3.90 16.54
C GLU A 68 6.50 5.27 16.22
N ALA A 69 6.44 6.20 17.17
CA ALA A 69 6.90 7.58 16.98
C ALA A 69 8.39 7.67 16.61
N GLU A 70 9.21 6.77 17.16
CA GLU A 70 10.63 6.66 16.87
C GLU A 70 10.89 6.30 15.41
N LEU A 71 10.08 5.41 14.83
CA LEU A 71 10.18 5.02 13.43
C LEU A 71 9.75 6.15 12.52
N ALA A 72 8.65 6.85 12.85
CA ALA A 72 8.16 7.98 12.10
C ALA A 72 9.05 9.25 12.18
N ALA A 73 9.95 9.31 13.15
CA ALA A 73 10.96 10.36 13.25
C ALA A 73 12.17 10.11 12.33
N ASP A 74 12.29 8.92 11.74
CA ASP A 74 13.38 8.60 10.80
C ASP A 74 13.21 9.39 9.49
N PRO A 75 14.17 10.24 9.09
CA PRO A 75 14.09 10.99 7.84
C PRO A 75 14.22 10.12 6.57
N LEU A 76 14.67 8.87 6.68
CA LEU A 76 14.80 7.94 5.55
C LEU A 76 13.52 7.16 5.29
N LEU A 77 12.57 7.14 6.23
CA LEU A 77 11.34 6.38 6.13
C LEU A 77 10.56 6.61 4.83
N PRO A 78 10.45 7.82 4.25
CA PRO A 78 9.72 8.00 2.99
C PRO A 78 10.39 7.30 1.82
N GLY A 79 11.72 7.32 1.78
CA GLY A 79 12.50 6.64 0.74
C GLY A 79 12.41 5.13 0.86
N VAL A 80 12.46 4.61 2.10
CA VAL A 80 12.27 3.17 2.38
C VAL A 80 10.84 2.74 2.05
N GLY A 81 9.84 3.55 2.44
CA GLY A 81 8.44 3.30 2.13
C GLY A 81 8.17 3.26 0.62
N TRP A 82 8.86 4.10 -0.15
CA TRP A 82 8.81 4.06 -1.60
C TRP A 82 9.44 2.78 -2.15
N SER A 83 10.59 2.35 -1.60
CA SER A 83 11.25 1.13 -2.05
C SER A 83 10.39 -0.11 -1.80
N TRP A 84 9.60 -0.16 -0.73
CA TRP A 84 8.67 -1.27 -0.50
C TRP A 84 7.70 -1.50 -1.67
N LEU A 85 7.24 -0.45 -2.34
CA LEU A 85 6.38 -0.58 -3.51
C LEU A 85 7.17 -1.08 -4.72
N THR A 86 8.32 -0.47 -5.03
CA THR A 86 9.12 -0.85 -6.21
C THR A 86 9.68 -2.25 -6.08
N ASP A 87 10.21 -2.61 -4.90
CA ASP A 87 10.76 -3.92 -4.61
C ASP A 87 9.68 -5.01 -4.66
N ALA A 88 8.45 -4.69 -4.22
CA ALA A 88 7.32 -5.61 -4.32
C ALA A 88 6.89 -5.83 -5.78
N LEU A 89 6.81 -4.77 -6.59
CA LEU A 89 6.49 -4.91 -8.02
C LEU A 89 7.57 -5.75 -8.74
N ASP A 90 8.84 -5.44 -8.50
CA ASP A 90 9.98 -6.13 -9.12
C ASP A 90 10.06 -7.59 -8.66
N GLY A 91 9.92 -7.85 -7.35
CA GLY A 91 9.98 -9.18 -6.75
C GLY A 91 8.84 -10.11 -7.17
N HIS A 92 7.71 -9.56 -7.61
CA HIS A 92 6.60 -10.30 -8.17
C HIS A 92 6.57 -10.32 -9.71
N HIS A 93 7.59 -9.75 -10.37
CA HIS A 93 7.66 -9.62 -11.82
C HIS A 93 6.45 -8.90 -12.43
N ALA A 94 5.86 -7.97 -11.70
CA ALA A 94 4.72 -7.19 -12.15
C ALA A 94 5.22 -6.06 -13.05
N ALA A 95 5.17 -6.20 -14.37
CA ALA A 95 5.81 -5.24 -15.27
C ALA A 95 5.05 -3.90 -15.32
N TYR A 96 5.75 -2.77 -15.13
CA TYR A 96 5.12 -1.45 -15.04
C TYR A 96 5.91 -0.33 -15.73
N THR A 97 5.19 0.74 -16.03
CA THR A 97 5.70 2.04 -16.44
C THR A 97 4.96 3.17 -15.71
N ALA A 98 5.39 4.42 -15.94
CA ALA A 98 4.75 5.64 -15.45
C ALA A 98 4.45 5.61 -13.93
N ILE A 99 5.32 4.98 -13.14
CA ILE A 99 5.14 4.91 -11.68
C ILE A 99 5.33 6.29 -11.05
N GLY A 100 4.49 6.62 -10.09
CA GLY A 100 4.61 7.88 -9.35
C GLY A 100 3.71 7.89 -8.12
N GLY A 101 4.07 8.72 -7.14
CA GLY A 101 3.34 8.76 -5.88
C GLY A 101 4.01 9.63 -4.81
N THR A 102 3.49 9.51 -3.60
CA THR A 102 3.96 10.18 -2.41
C THR A 102 3.97 9.21 -1.24
N VAL A 103 5.01 9.31 -0.42
CA VAL A 103 5.05 8.71 0.92
C VAL A 103 5.03 9.84 1.93
N THR A 104 4.06 9.83 2.83
CA THR A 104 3.86 10.88 3.83
C THR A 104 3.92 10.27 5.20
N GLN A 105 4.84 10.76 6.03
CA GLN A 105 4.88 10.44 7.45
C GLN A 105 4.30 11.60 8.24
N THR A 106 3.43 11.29 9.18
CA THR A 106 2.83 12.27 10.09
C THR A 106 3.25 11.94 11.51
N LEU A 107 3.72 12.95 12.26
CA LEU A 107 4.05 12.83 13.67
C LEU A 107 3.25 13.87 14.45
N SER A 108 2.38 13.41 15.36
CA SER A 108 1.50 14.28 16.13
C SER A 108 1.87 14.28 17.61
N THR A 109 2.58 15.31 18.06
CA THR A 109 2.83 15.58 19.49
C THR A 109 1.68 16.40 20.06
N ARG A 110 1.03 15.88 21.11
CA ARG A 110 -0.12 16.53 21.76
C ARG A 110 0.32 17.26 23.04
N PHE A 111 -0.29 18.42 23.31
CA PHE A 111 0.02 19.28 24.46
C PHE A 111 -1.27 19.75 25.18
N GLY A 112 -1.15 20.17 26.44
CA GLY A 112 -2.25 20.76 27.22
C GLY A 112 -3.41 19.78 27.45
N ASP A 113 -4.64 20.23 27.25
CA ASP A 113 -5.86 19.42 27.43
C ASP A 113 -5.95 18.20 26.47
N LEU A 114 -5.08 18.14 25.46
CA LEU A 114 -4.95 17.01 24.52
C LEU A 114 -3.81 16.05 24.87
N ALA A 115 -3.13 16.21 26.01
CA ALA A 115 -1.99 15.39 26.45
C ALA A 115 -2.34 13.92 26.81
N GLY A 116 -3.33 13.34 26.14
CA GLY A 116 -3.74 11.94 26.24
C GLY A 116 -2.69 10.95 25.70
N PRO A 117 -3.08 9.77 25.20
CA PRO A 117 -2.16 8.68 24.86
C PRO A 117 -1.03 9.12 23.90
N PRO A 118 0.10 8.36 23.88
CA PRO A 118 1.36 8.73 23.23
C PRO A 118 1.18 9.22 21.79
N ALA A 119 2.17 9.99 21.32
CA ALA A 119 2.18 10.60 20.00
C ALA A 119 1.72 9.60 18.94
N ALA A 120 0.67 9.96 18.20
CA ALA A 120 0.23 9.17 17.06
C ALA A 120 1.16 9.45 15.90
N ALA A 121 1.62 8.39 15.24
CA ALA A 121 2.40 8.50 14.05
C ALA A 121 1.84 7.58 12.97
N ASP A 122 1.80 8.09 11.75
CA ASP A 122 1.15 7.43 10.62
C ASP A 122 2.06 7.51 9.40
N LEU A 123 2.07 6.43 8.63
CA LEU A 123 2.67 6.40 7.30
C LEU A 123 1.58 6.18 6.26
N GLU A 124 1.55 7.06 5.27
CA GLU A 124 0.63 7.00 4.15
C GLU A 124 1.41 6.86 2.84
N ILE A 125 1.06 5.88 2.02
CA ILE A 125 1.62 5.67 0.68
C ILE A 125 0.49 5.84 -0.33
N ARG A 126 0.60 6.85 -1.19
CA ARG A 126 -0.27 7.03 -2.36
C ARG A 126 0.57 6.82 -3.59
N ALA A 127 0.18 5.89 -4.45
CA ALA A 127 0.93 5.64 -5.67
C ALA A 127 0.02 5.24 -6.81
N SER A 128 0.55 5.31 -8.02
CA SER A 128 -0.07 4.78 -9.20
C SER A 128 0.98 4.35 -10.20
N TRP A 129 0.66 3.33 -10.99
CA TRP A 129 1.53 2.80 -12.05
C TRP A 129 0.68 2.22 -13.17
N THR A 130 1.28 2.08 -14.35
CA THR A 130 0.63 1.54 -15.54
C THR A 130 1.21 0.17 -15.80
N PRO A 131 0.41 -0.91 -15.78
CA PRO A 131 0.89 -2.24 -16.12
C PRO A 131 1.29 -2.27 -17.61
N THR A 132 2.36 -2.99 -17.94
CA THR A 132 2.82 -3.14 -19.34
C THR A 132 2.47 -4.51 -19.94
N ASP A 133 1.83 -5.37 -19.15
CA ASP A 133 1.27 -6.65 -19.57
C ASP A 133 -0.09 -6.90 -18.91
N ASP A 134 -0.69 -8.05 -19.20
CA ASP A 134 -2.01 -8.43 -18.70
C ASP A 134 -1.95 -9.25 -17.39
N ASP A 135 -0.79 -9.38 -16.74
CA ASP A 135 -0.66 -10.12 -15.47
C ASP A 135 -1.08 -9.27 -14.26
N ILE A 136 -2.38 -8.96 -14.21
CA ILE A 136 -3.05 -8.26 -13.11
C ILE A 136 -2.79 -8.96 -11.76
N GLN A 137 -2.65 -10.29 -11.77
CA GLN A 137 -2.43 -11.06 -10.55
C GLN A 137 -1.06 -10.74 -9.92
N ALA A 138 -0.01 -10.58 -10.74
CA ALA A 138 1.31 -10.16 -10.26
C ALA A 138 1.23 -8.80 -9.53
N HIS A 139 0.49 -7.83 -10.07
CA HIS A 139 0.31 -6.52 -9.43
C HIS A 139 -0.49 -6.60 -8.11
N VAL A 140 -1.52 -7.44 -8.03
CA VAL A 140 -2.27 -7.66 -6.78
C VAL A 140 -1.38 -8.31 -5.71
N HIS A 141 -0.53 -9.27 -6.09
CA HIS A 141 0.42 -9.88 -5.17
C HIS A 141 1.49 -8.89 -4.69
N ALA A 142 2.04 -8.08 -5.60
CA ALA A 142 2.96 -7.00 -5.24
C ALA A 142 2.32 -6.03 -4.24
N TRP A 143 1.06 -5.65 -4.46
CA TRP A 143 0.33 -4.81 -3.52
C TRP A 143 0.10 -5.47 -2.15
N CYS A 144 -0.14 -6.79 -2.11
CA CYS A 144 -0.19 -7.53 -0.83
C CYS A 144 1.17 -7.53 -0.11
N ALA A 145 2.28 -7.62 -0.86
CA ALA A 145 3.62 -7.53 -0.29
C ALA A 145 3.91 -6.12 0.25
N LEU A 146 3.47 -5.07 -0.45
CA LEU A 146 3.50 -3.69 0.05
C LEU A 146 2.75 -3.56 1.37
N LEU A 147 1.49 -4.03 1.44
CA LEU A 147 0.70 -4.04 2.68
C LEU A 147 1.44 -4.72 3.83
N ALA A 148 2.05 -5.88 3.59
CA ALA A 148 2.80 -6.60 4.60
C ALA A 148 4.04 -5.81 5.08
N SER A 149 4.79 -5.20 4.16
CA SER A 149 5.97 -4.38 4.49
C SER A 149 5.58 -3.13 5.27
N THR A 150 4.51 -2.43 4.86
CA THR A 150 3.99 -1.25 5.55
C THR A 150 3.47 -1.59 6.95
N ALA A 151 2.87 -2.77 7.12
CA ALA A 151 2.49 -3.32 8.42
C ALA A 151 3.67 -3.83 9.27
N GLY A 152 4.90 -3.72 8.78
CA GLY A 152 6.12 -4.22 9.44
C GLY A 152 6.13 -5.73 9.66
N LEU A 153 5.40 -6.51 8.86
CA LEU A 153 5.39 -7.97 8.99
C LEU A 153 6.74 -8.56 8.56
N PRO A 154 7.27 -9.57 9.27
CA PRO A 154 8.49 -10.24 8.85
C PRO A 154 8.26 -10.96 7.50
N PRO A 155 9.34 -11.24 6.73
CA PRO A 155 9.24 -12.04 5.51
C PRO A 155 8.50 -13.37 5.75
N PRO A 156 7.77 -13.90 4.75
CA PRO A 156 7.08 -15.18 4.87
C PRO A 156 8.03 -16.29 5.37
N GLY A 157 7.63 -17.03 6.40
CA GLY A 157 8.44 -18.11 6.98
C GLY A 157 9.44 -17.68 8.06
N VAL A 158 9.56 -16.39 8.35
CA VAL A 158 10.32 -15.87 9.50
C VAL A 158 9.35 -15.51 10.63
N THR A 159 9.37 -16.28 11.71
CA THR A 159 8.69 -15.88 12.96
C THR A 159 9.61 -14.99 13.76
N ALA A 160 9.18 -13.77 14.09
CA ALA A 160 9.90 -12.93 15.04
C ALA A 160 10.00 -13.68 16.38
N LEU A 161 11.23 -13.90 16.86
CA LEU A 161 11.46 -14.51 18.18
C LEU A 161 10.89 -13.56 19.24
N ARG A 162 9.95 -14.07 20.04
CA ARG A 162 9.45 -13.35 21.22
C ARG A 162 10.62 -13.12 22.18
N ALA A 163 10.86 -11.84 22.52
CA ALA A 163 11.69 -11.45 23.65
C ALA A 163 10.89 -11.57 24.95
#